data_AF-A0A2V8LMN2-F1
#
_entry.id   AF-A0A2V8LMN2-F1
#
_cell.length_a   1.000
_cell.length_b   1.000
_cell.length_c   1.000
_cell.angle_alpha   90.00
_cell.angle_beta   90.00
_cell.angle_gamma   90.00
#
_symmetry.space_group_name_H-M   'P 1'
#
loop_
_entity.id
_entity.type
_entity.pdbx_description
1 polymer ?
#
loop_
_entity_poly.entity_id
_entity_poly.type
_entity_poly.pdbx_seq_one_letter_code
_entity_poly.pdbx_strand_id
1 'polypeptide(L)' 'MTLAVPGGPRFKIGDRIKVVGLGTHLGKPGVVAEVVEPSAGDFVYRYGVRFSDETSARFFGFELEAVDQARMK' A
#
# COMPACT_ATOMS: atom_id res chain seq x y z
N MET A 1 18.45 -7.86 -16.18
CA MET A 1 18.45 -7.84 -14.70
C MET A 1 18.09 -6.43 -14.26
N THR A 2 16.84 -6.19 -13.85
CA THR A 2 16.42 -4.85 -13.42
C THR A 2 16.79 -4.70 -11.95
N LEU A 3 17.83 -3.91 -11.68
CA LEU A 3 18.20 -3.51 -10.33
C LEU A 3 17.01 -2.78 -9.70
N ALA A 4 16.52 -3.28 -8.56
CA ALA A 4 15.55 -2.56 -7.76
C ALA A 4 16.19 -1.25 -7.31
N VAL A 5 15.71 -0.12 -7.84
CA VAL A 5 16.16 1.20 -7.42
C VAL A 5 15.75 1.36 -5.95
N PRO A 6 16.69 1.68 -5.03
CA PRO A 6 16.31 2.01 -3.66
C PRO A 6 15.50 3.32 -3.71
N GLY A 7 14.17 3.22 -3.55
CA GLY A 7 13.25 4.35 -3.69
C GLY A 7 11.97 4.09 -4.50
N GLY A 8 11.71 2.86 -4.94
CA GLY A 8 10.43 2.49 -5.55
C GLY A 8 9.27 2.34 -4.55
N PRO A 9 8.02 2.22 -5.03
CA PRO A 9 6.86 2.02 -4.17
C PRO A 9 6.96 0.67 -3.44
N ARG A 10 6.56 0.66 -2.17
CA ARG A 10 6.52 -0.52 -1.28
C ARG A 10 5.48 -1.54 -1.73
N PHE A 11 4.37 -1.07 -2.30
CA PHE A 11 3.28 -1.91 -2.80
C PHE A 11 2.94 -1.54 -4.24
N LYS A 12 2.29 -2.47 -4.95
CA LYS A 12 1.82 -2.31 -6.31
C LYS A 12 0.30 -2.43 -6.36
N ILE A 13 -0.32 -1.88 -7.41
CA ILE A 13 -1.75 -2.09 -7.67
C ILE A 13 -2.03 -3.59 -7.73
N GLY A 14 -3.06 -4.03 -7.00
CA GLY A 14 -3.45 -5.44 -6.84
C GLY A 14 -2.88 -6.13 -5.60
N ASP A 15 -1.90 -5.53 -4.91
CA ASP A 15 -1.37 -6.12 -3.67
C ASP A 15 -2.44 -6.15 -2.58
N ARG A 16 -2.54 -7.30 -1.91
CA ARG A 16 -3.38 -7.50 -0.73
C ARG A 16 -2.66 -6.98 0.50
N ILE A 17 -3.33 -6.10 1.23
CA ILE A 17 -2.78 -5.45 2.40
C ILE A 17 -3.76 -5.50 3.56
N LYS A 18 -3.26 -5.18 4.75
CA LYS A 18 -4.02 -4.91 5.96
C LYS A 18 -3.57 -3.57 6.51
N VAL A 19 -4.52 -2.73 6.89
CA VAL A 19 -4.21 -1.44 7.51
C VAL A 19 -3.73 -1.69 8.94
N VAL A 20 -2.55 -1.18 9.27
CA VAL A 20 -1.96 -1.21 10.61
C VAL A 20 -1.84 0.18 11.23
N GLY A 21 -2.05 1.24 10.44
CA GLY A 21 -2.18 2.61 10.93
C GLY A 21 -3.43 2.80 11.80
N LEU A 22 -3.32 3.63 12.83
CA LEU A 22 -4.43 3.97 13.72
C LEU A 22 -5.53 4.71 12.94
N GLY A 23 -6.79 4.37 13.18
CA GLY A 23 -7.94 5.04 12.58
C GLY A 23 -9.10 4.10 12.28
N THR A 24 -10.11 4.61 11.56
CA THR A 24 -11.37 3.90 11.27
C THR A 24 -11.18 2.60 10.48
N HIS A 25 -10.05 2.44 9.79
CA HIS A 25 -9.75 1.27 8.97
C HIS A 25 -8.74 0.31 9.62
N LEU A 26 -8.31 0.55 10.86
CA LEU A 26 -7.32 -0.31 11.54
C LEU A 26 -7.74 -1.79 11.53
N GLY A 27 -6.82 -2.65 11.10
CA GLY A 27 -7.02 -4.10 10.98
C GLY A 27 -7.84 -4.53 9.76
N LYS A 28 -8.41 -3.59 8.99
CA LYS A 28 -9.25 -3.90 7.84
C LYS A 28 -8.41 -4.38 6.66
N PRO A 29 -8.76 -5.51 6.03
CA PRO A 29 -8.09 -5.99 4.83
C PRO A 29 -8.55 -5.21 3.59
N GLY A 30 -7.64 -5.00 2.65
CA GLY A 30 -7.93 -4.29 1.40
C GLY A 30 -6.98 -4.66 0.27
N VAL A 31 -7.21 -4.04 -0.88
CA VAL A 31 -6.37 -4.18 -2.08
C VAL A 31 -5.89 -2.81 -2.52
N VAL A 32 -4.62 -2.68 -2.88
CA VAL A 32 -4.08 -1.45 -3.46
C VAL A 32 -4.74 -1.23 -4.83
N ALA A 33 -5.47 -0.14 -4.97
CA ALA A 33 -6.14 0.27 -6.20
C ALA A 33 -5.37 1.40 -6.93
N GLU A 34 -4.56 2.17 -6.22
CA GLU A 34 -3.81 3.31 -6.76
C GLU A 34 -2.47 3.42 -6.04
N VAL A 35 -1.40 3.71 -6.80
CA VAL A 35 -0.10 4.11 -6.26
C VAL A 35 0.15 5.55 -6.70
N VAL A 36 0.21 6.46 -5.74
CA VAL A 36 0.48 7.88 -5.96
C VAL A 36 1.95 8.13 -5.75
N GLU A 37 2.65 8.49 -6.82
CA GLU A 37 4.06 8.85 -6.78
C GLU A 37 4.27 10.18 -6.02
N PRO A 38 5.39 10.32 -5.29
CA PRO A 38 5.75 11.60 -4.70
C PRO A 38 5.91 12.67 -5.79
N SER A 39 5.42 13.88 -5.51
CA SER A 39 5.55 15.05 -6.40
C SER A 39 6.51 16.08 -5.80
N ALA A 40 6.84 17.15 -6.52
CA ALA A 40 7.81 18.14 -6.05
C ALA A 40 7.45 18.67 -4.64
N GLY A 41 8.29 18.34 -3.64
CA GLY A 41 8.09 18.69 -2.23
C GLY A 41 7.53 17.56 -1.34
N ASP A 42 7.19 16.40 -1.92
CA ASP A 42 6.80 15.16 -1.23
C ASP A 42 7.82 14.06 -1.58
N PHE A 43 8.16 13.23 -0.60
CA PHE A 43 9.12 12.12 -0.76
C PHE A 43 8.49 10.76 -0.40
N VAL A 44 7.18 10.71 -0.15
CA VAL A 44 6.51 9.51 0.37
C VAL A 44 5.41 9.03 -0.57
N TYR A 45 5.49 7.77 -0.98
CA TYR A 45 4.42 7.12 -1.74
C TYR A 45 3.16 7.00 -0.90
N ARG A 46 2.03 7.29 -1.55
CA ARG A 46 0.69 7.10 -0.99
C ARG A 46 -0.06 6.05 -1.79
N TYR A 47 -0.89 5.29 -1.10
CA TYR A 47 -1.58 4.14 -1.66
C TYR A 47 -3.08 4.33 -1.48
N GLY A 48 -3.82 4.34 -2.58
CA GLY A 48 -5.27 4.20 -2.54
C GLY A 48 -5.61 2.74 -2.30
N VAL A 49 -6.33 2.45 -1.22
CA VAL A 49 -6.77 1.10 -0.86
C VAL A 49 -8.28 1.02 -1.05
N ARG A 50 -8.74 -0.01 -1.77
CA ARG A 50 -10.15 -0.37 -1.86
C ARG A 50 -10.44 -1.52 -0.89
N PHE A 51 -11.48 -1.34 -0.10
CA PHE A 51 -11.96 -2.31 0.87
C PHE A 51 -13.14 -3.12 0.31
N SER A 52 -13.49 -4.23 0.96
CA SER A 52 -14.58 -5.13 0.54
C SER A 52 -15.98 -4.51 0.65
N ASP A 53 -16.15 -3.46 1.44
CA ASP A 53 -17.39 -2.68 1.54
C ASP A 53 -17.47 -1.55 0.51
N GLU A 54 -16.67 -1.64 -0.55
CA GLU A 54 -16.56 -0.66 -1.64
C GLU A 54 -16.04 0.72 -1.23
N THR A 55 -15.74 0.93 0.05
CA THR A 55 -15.08 2.15 0.52
C THR A 55 -13.62 2.18 0.07
N SER A 56 -13.07 3.38 -0.04
CA SER A 56 -11.67 3.60 -0.36
C SER A 56 -11.05 4.66 0.54
N ALA A 57 -9.80 4.47 0.93
CA ALA A 57 -9.03 5.46 1.67
C ALA A 57 -7.57 5.46 1.22
N ARG A 58 -6.85 6.55 1.55
CA ARG A 58 -5.44 6.72 1.22
C ARG A 58 -4.58 6.50 2.46
N PHE A 59 -3.47 5.81 2.27
CA PHE A 59 -2.53 5.47 3.32
C PHE A 59 -1.09 5.69 2.88
N PHE A 60 -0.21 5.94 3.82
CA PHE A 60 1.22 5.83 3.59
C PHE A 60 1.66 4.38 3.63
N GLY A 61 2.80 4.09 3.00
CA GLY A 61 3.34 2.73 2.95
C GLY A 61 3.65 2.13 4.33
N PHE A 62 3.89 2.95 5.36
CA PHE A 62 4.13 2.49 6.73
C PHE A 62 2.86 2.17 7.51
N GLU A 63 1.69 2.62 7.04
CA GLU A 63 0.38 2.34 7.64
C GLU A 63 -0.23 1.03 7.12
N LEU A 64 0.46 0.36 6.20
CA LEU A 64 0.01 -0.84 5.52
C LEU A 64 1.00 -1.99 5.77
N GLU A 65 0.45 -3.19 5.91
CA GLU A 65 1.18 -4.44 6.00
C GLU A 65 0.74 -5.37 4.87
N ALA A 66 1.70 -6.05 4.22
CA ALA A 66 1.37 -7.07 3.23
C ALA A 66 0.68 -8.24 3.93
N VAL A 67 -0.48 -8.66 3.42
CA VAL A 67 -1.14 -9.89 3.91
C VAL A 67 -0.57 -11.03 3.10
N ASP A 68 0.57 -11.53 3.56
CA ASP A 68 1.31 -12.70 3.08
C ASP A 68 1.26 -12.88 1.54
N GLN A 69 2.26 -12.32 0.84
CA GLN A 69 2.70 -12.99 -0.37
C GLN A 69 3.40 -14.25 0.11
N ALA A 70 2.71 -15.39 -0.02
CA ALA A 70 3.23 -16.70 0.29
C ALA A 70 4.71 -16.77 -0.09
N ARG A 71 5.53 -16.92 0.95
CA ARG A 71 6.93 -17.31 0.94
C ARG A 71 7.23 -18.21 -0.27
N MET A 72 7.67 -17.64 -1.38
CA MET A 72 8.34 -18.41 -2.42
C MET A 72 9.74 -18.70 -1.89
N LYS A 73 9.90 -19.96 -1.46
CA LYS A 73 11.17 -20.60 -1.16
C LYS A 73 12.08 -20.61 -2.39
#